data_AF-A0A556C0G8-F1
#
_entry.id   AF-A0A556C0G8-F1
#
_cell.length_a   1.000
_cell.length_b   1.000
_cell.length_c   1.000
_cell.angle_alpha   90.00
_cell.angle_beta   90.00
_cell.angle_gamma   90.00
#
_symmetry.space_group_name_H-M   'P 1'
#
loop_
_entity.id
_entity.type
_entity.pdbx_description
1 polymer ?
#
loop_
_entity_poly.entity_id
_entity_poly.type
_entity_poly.pdbx_seq_one_letter_code
_entity_poly.pdbx_strand_id
1 'polypeptide(L)'
;MTYDTGFVRNGSNSREVFDLSRVEEELAIIRTELNCNAVHIVGSDPERLEAAAQFAAKLGLEIWFSPYPLEQTLDQILAVFADCAERAERLRQGGADVVFVAGVELSVMNRGFIEGDDVTARLGRLFAVPEERQERLAEVSRRLNAFLADAVTVIRERFQGAVTYASIQFEAVDWELFDFVTVELIRSAAVADIFRSSVRTLVTQQSKPVAITGFGSATWRGAGDMAPRSMEIIENDPTTGAP
;
A
#
# COMPACT_ATOMS: atom_id res chain seq x y z
N MET A 1 -1.33 -4.42 11.89
CA MET A 1 -0.98 -5.65 11.16
C MET A 1 -1.49 -5.52 9.73
N THR A 2 -0.76 -6.03 8.74
CA THR A 2 -1.23 -6.06 7.34
C THR A 2 -1.93 -7.39 7.05
N TYR A 3 -3.08 -7.33 6.39
CA TYR A 3 -3.86 -8.49 5.96
C TYR A 3 -4.03 -8.44 4.44
N ASP A 4 -3.38 -9.37 3.74
CA ASP A 4 -3.39 -9.49 2.29
C ASP A 4 -4.65 -10.22 1.80
N THR A 5 -5.46 -9.59 0.95
CA THR A 5 -6.64 -10.22 0.33
C THR A 5 -6.36 -10.80 -1.06
N GLY A 6 -5.13 -10.67 -1.54
CA GLY A 6 -4.64 -11.12 -2.82
C GLY A 6 -4.43 -9.96 -3.81
N PHE A 7 -3.44 -10.14 -4.67
CA PHE A 7 -3.00 -9.17 -5.68
C PHE A 7 -3.28 -9.71 -7.08
N VAL A 8 -3.91 -8.90 -7.92
CA VAL A 8 -4.27 -9.30 -9.29
C VAL A 8 -3.20 -8.82 -10.26
N ARG A 9 -2.55 -9.76 -10.96
CA ARG A 9 -1.63 -9.49 -12.08
C ARG A 9 -2.06 -10.32 -13.29
N ASN A 10 -2.24 -9.65 -14.43
CA ASN A 10 -2.64 -10.30 -15.69
C ASN A 10 -3.89 -11.21 -15.57
N GLY A 11 -4.84 -10.81 -14.71
CA GLY A 11 -6.08 -11.56 -14.45
C GLY A 11 -5.95 -12.70 -13.43
N SER A 12 -4.74 -13.05 -13.01
CA SER A 12 -4.48 -14.03 -11.96
C SER A 12 -4.39 -13.35 -10.60
N ASN A 13 -4.99 -13.94 -9.56
CA ASN A 13 -4.90 -13.45 -8.19
C ASN A 13 -3.88 -14.28 -7.40
N SER A 14 -2.96 -13.63 -6.68
CA SER A 14 -1.94 -14.29 -5.85
C SER A 14 -2.52 -15.18 -4.75
N ARG A 15 -3.76 -14.91 -4.31
CA ARG A 15 -4.56 -15.80 -3.46
C ARG A 15 -5.64 -16.46 -4.32
N GLU A 16 -5.35 -17.64 -4.88
CA GLU A 16 -6.30 -18.38 -5.72
C GLU A 16 -7.59 -18.71 -4.93
N VAL A 17 -7.43 -19.24 -3.71
CA VAL A 17 -8.54 -19.55 -2.81
C VAL A 17 -8.72 -18.43 -1.79
N PHE A 18 -9.95 -17.91 -1.68
CA PHE A 18 -10.32 -16.89 -0.70
C PHE A 18 -11.53 -17.36 0.12
N ASP A 19 -11.24 -18.18 1.13
CA ASP A 19 -12.25 -18.74 2.03
C ASP A 19 -12.60 -17.74 3.14
N LEU A 20 -13.84 -17.26 3.15
CA LEU A 20 -14.31 -16.26 4.12
C LEU A 20 -14.25 -16.76 5.57
N SER A 21 -14.41 -18.07 5.81
CA SER A 21 -14.29 -18.63 7.15
C SER A 21 -12.86 -18.56 7.68
N ARG A 22 -11.88 -18.78 6.78
CA ARG A 22 -10.46 -18.60 7.08
C ARG A 22 -10.13 -17.13 7.33
N VAL A 23 -10.68 -16.22 6.53
CA VAL A 23 -10.49 -14.76 6.72
C VAL A 23 -11.00 -14.31 8.10
N GLU A 24 -12.17 -14.78 8.51
CA GLU A 24 -12.73 -14.47 9.83
C GLU A 24 -11.85 -15.00 10.97
N GLU A 25 -11.38 -16.25 10.87
CA GLU A 25 -10.46 -16.86 11.85
C GLU A 25 -9.14 -16.09 11.95
N GLU A 26 -8.52 -15.77 10.82
CA GLU A 26 -7.23 -15.05 10.77
C GLU A 26 -7.35 -13.63 11.34
N LEU A 27 -8.43 -12.91 11.05
CA LEU A 27 -8.68 -11.59 11.63
C LEU A 27 -8.97 -11.66 13.13
N ALA A 28 -9.63 -12.71 13.61
CA ALA A 28 -9.82 -12.94 15.03
C ALA A 28 -8.47 -13.14 15.74
N ILE A 29 -7.55 -13.94 15.17
CA ILE A 29 -6.18 -14.12 15.69
C ILE A 29 -5.44 -12.77 15.76
N ILE A 30 -5.54 -11.95 14.71
CA ILE A 30 -4.94 -10.60 14.69
C ILE A 30 -5.45 -9.76 15.88
N ARG A 31 -6.75 -9.82 16.17
CA ARG A 31 -7.35 -9.09 17.29
C ARG A 31 -6.95 -9.66 18.65
N THR A 32 -7.12 -10.97 18.85
CA THR A 32 -7.12 -11.57 20.19
C THR A 32 -5.77 -12.10 20.62
N GLU A 33 -5.01 -12.70 19.71
CA GLU A 33 -3.70 -13.30 20.00
C GLU A 33 -2.57 -12.32 19.75
N LEU A 34 -2.63 -11.57 18.65
CA LEU A 34 -1.64 -10.53 18.34
C LEU A 34 -1.95 -9.18 18.98
N ASN A 35 -3.10 -9.08 19.69
CA ASN A 35 -3.53 -7.89 20.43
C ASN A 35 -3.58 -6.61 19.58
N CYS A 36 -3.85 -6.74 18.27
CA CYS A 36 -3.96 -5.58 17.40
C CYS A 36 -5.26 -4.83 17.66
N ASN A 37 -5.19 -3.50 17.52
CA ASN A 37 -6.33 -2.60 17.51
C ASN A 37 -6.64 -2.07 16.11
N ALA A 38 -5.72 -2.24 15.15
CA ALA A 38 -5.89 -1.82 13.76
C ALA A 38 -5.37 -2.89 12.78
N VAL A 39 -6.01 -2.97 11.62
CA VAL A 39 -5.63 -3.85 10.51
C VAL A 39 -5.59 -3.08 9.19
N HIS A 40 -4.50 -3.23 8.46
CA HIS A 40 -4.32 -2.72 7.11
C HIS A 40 -4.67 -3.80 6.11
N ILE A 41 -5.88 -3.70 5.57
CA ILE A 41 -6.44 -4.67 4.63
C ILE A 41 -6.08 -4.21 3.23
N VAL A 42 -5.30 -5.02 2.53
CA VAL A 42 -4.64 -4.64 1.29
C VAL A 42 -4.85 -5.69 0.21
N GLY A 43 -5.09 -5.27 -1.03
CA GLY A 43 -5.27 -6.16 -2.16
C GLY A 43 -5.92 -5.49 -3.36
N SER A 44 -6.03 -6.22 -4.47
CA SER A 44 -6.49 -5.65 -5.75
C SER A 44 -7.98 -5.81 -6.03
N ASP A 45 -8.67 -6.70 -5.30
CA ASP A 45 -10.08 -7.03 -5.52
C ASP A 45 -10.98 -6.30 -4.50
N PRO A 46 -11.81 -5.32 -4.92
CA PRO A 46 -12.69 -4.57 -4.03
C PRO A 46 -13.67 -5.43 -3.23
N GLU A 47 -14.14 -6.56 -3.78
CA GLU A 47 -15.08 -7.44 -3.09
C GLU A 47 -14.40 -8.17 -1.95
N ARG A 48 -13.16 -8.65 -2.16
CA ARG A 48 -12.37 -9.30 -1.12
C ARG A 48 -11.96 -8.33 -0.01
N LEU A 49 -11.61 -7.09 -0.38
CA LEU A 49 -11.32 -6.02 0.57
C LEU A 49 -12.53 -5.73 1.46
N GLU A 50 -13.71 -5.53 0.86
CA GLU A 50 -14.94 -5.26 1.61
C GLU A 50 -15.31 -6.43 2.54
N ALA A 51 -15.21 -7.67 2.06
CA ALA A 51 -15.51 -8.85 2.89
C ALA A 51 -14.59 -8.94 4.12
N ALA A 52 -13.27 -8.80 3.94
CA ALA A 52 -12.33 -8.80 5.06
C ALA A 52 -12.59 -7.62 6.02
N ALA A 53 -12.88 -6.44 5.49
CA ALA A 53 -13.17 -5.24 6.28
C ALA A 53 -14.45 -5.38 7.11
N GLN A 54 -15.49 -6.06 6.60
CA GLN A 54 -16.70 -6.35 7.38
C GLN A 54 -16.41 -7.24 8.58
N PHE A 55 -15.53 -8.24 8.45
CA PHE A 55 -15.10 -9.06 9.60
C PHE A 55 -14.28 -8.24 10.59
N ALA A 56 -13.34 -7.42 10.11
CA ALA A 56 -12.54 -6.55 10.97
C ALA A 56 -13.42 -5.55 11.76
N ALA A 57 -14.45 -4.99 11.13
CA ALA A 57 -15.42 -4.11 11.77
C ALA A 57 -16.16 -4.80 12.93
N LYS A 58 -16.62 -6.05 12.72
CA LYS A 58 -17.29 -6.85 13.77
C LYS A 58 -16.38 -7.13 14.97
N LEU A 59 -15.08 -7.24 14.73
CA LEU A 59 -14.06 -7.46 15.75
C LEU A 59 -13.63 -6.16 16.47
N GLY A 60 -14.14 -5.00 16.04
CA GLY A 60 -13.79 -3.69 16.60
C GLY A 60 -12.36 -3.27 16.29
N LEU A 61 -11.81 -3.70 15.16
CA LEU A 61 -10.53 -3.22 14.65
C LEU A 61 -10.75 -1.91 13.87
N GLU A 62 -9.84 -0.95 14.03
CA GLU A 62 -9.69 0.16 13.09
C GLU A 62 -9.21 -0.38 11.74
N ILE A 63 -9.83 0.05 10.65
CA ILE A 63 -9.61 -0.51 9.31
C ILE A 63 -8.86 0.49 8.46
N TRP A 64 -7.68 0.10 8.00
CA TRP A 64 -6.96 0.79 6.95
C TRP A 64 -7.29 0.10 5.63
N PHE A 65 -8.28 0.63 4.91
CA PHE A 65 -8.85 0.07 3.69
C PHE A 65 -8.00 0.49 2.49
N SER A 66 -7.26 -0.46 1.91
CA SER A 66 -6.16 -0.15 0.99
C SER A 66 -6.27 -0.89 -0.34
N PRO A 67 -7.03 -0.34 -1.32
CA PRO A 67 -6.94 -0.81 -2.69
C PRO A 67 -5.51 -0.74 -3.22
N TYR A 68 -5.01 -1.86 -3.73
CA TYR A 68 -3.68 -2.00 -4.31
C TYR A 68 -3.81 -2.47 -5.77
N PRO A 69 -4.15 -1.55 -6.70
CA PRO A 69 -4.13 -1.85 -8.13
C PRO A 69 -2.70 -2.07 -8.61
N LEU A 70 -2.51 -3.05 -9.50
CA LEU A 70 -1.23 -3.38 -10.10
C LEU A 70 -1.34 -3.34 -11.61
N GLU A 71 -0.32 -2.77 -12.25
CA GLU A 71 -0.19 -2.68 -13.71
C GLU A 71 -1.37 -2.00 -14.41
N GLN A 72 -2.11 -1.14 -13.70
CA GLN A 72 -3.27 -0.41 -14.21
C GLN A 72 -2.87 0.94 -14.79
N THR A 73 -3.74 1.51 -15.63
CA THR A 73 -3.67 2.92 -16.05
C THR A 73 -4.26 3.84 -14.98
N LEU A 74 -3.95 5.13 -15.06
CA LEU A 74 -4.44 6.13 -14.10
C LEU A 74 -5.98 6.15 -14.01
N ASP A 75 -6.68 6.11 -15.14
CA ASP A 75 -8.15 6.09 -15.18
C ASP A 75 -8.74 4.84 -14.52
N GLN A 76 -8.09 3.68 -14.72
CA GLN A 76 -8.51 2.43 -14.09
C GLN A 76 -8.33 2.50 -12.57
N ILE A 77 -7.24 3.11 -12.08
CA ILE A 77 -7.01 3.30 -10.65
C ILE A 77 -8.09 4.20 -10.05
N LEU A 78 -8.42 5.34 -10.70
CA LEU A 78 -9.48 6.23 -10.22
C LEU A 78 -10.83 5.53 -10.14
N ALA A 79 -11.17 4.68 -11.12
CA ALA A 79 -12.39 3.89 -11.09
C ALA A 79 -12.43 2.90 -9.90
N VAL A 80 -11.31 2.21 -9.63
CA VAL A 80 -11.18 1.31 -8.47
C VAL A 80 -11.28 2.09 -7.16
N PHE A 81 -10.68 3.27 -7.07
CA PHE A 81 -10.76 4.11 -5.88
C PHE A 81 -12.17 4.63 -5.63
N ALA A 82 -12.92 4.98 -6.68
CA ALA A 82 -14.32 5.36 -6.55
C ALA A 82 -15.17 4.22 -5.94
N ASP A 83 -15.07 3.00 -6.49
CA ASP A 83 -15.80 1.83 -5.97
C ASP A 83 -15.40 1.52 -4.51
N CYS A 84 -14.09 1.48 -4.26
CA CYS A 84 -13.57 1.25 -2.91
C CYS A 84 -14.01 2.32 -1.90
N ALA A 85 -14.11 3.59 -2.31
CA ALA A 85 -14.53 4.68 -1.44
C ALA A 85 -16.01 4.52 -1.03
N GLU A 86 -16.88 4.09 -1.94
CA GLU A 86 -18.27 3.76 -1.61
C GLU A 86 -18.38 2.57 -0.64
N ARG A 87 -17.53 1.54 -0.83
CA ARG A 87 -17.44 0.38 0.09
C ARG A 87 -16.97 0.80 1.49
N ALA A 88 -15.90 1.59 1.56
CA ALA A 88 -15.37 2.13 2.81
C ALA A 88 -16.39 3.02 3.53
N GLU A 89 -17.16 3.83 2.80
CA GLU A 89 -18.20 4.68 3.38
C GLU A 89 -19.35 3.86 3.97
N ARG A 90 -19.77 2.76 3.33
CA ARG A 90 -20.78 1.85 3.92
C ARG A 90 -20.32 1.28 5.25
N LEU A 91 -19.06 0.85 5.35
CA LEU A 91 -18.48 0.35 6.60
C LEU A 91 -18.48 1.44 7.68
N ARG A 92 -18.07 2.66 7.33
CA ARG A 92 -18.04 3.82 8.24
C ARG A 92 -19.44 4.20 8.73
N GLN A 93 -20.43 4.23 7.85
CA GLN A 93 -21.84 4.47 8.20
C GLN A 93 -22.41 3.36 9.09
N GLY A 94 -21.88 2.14 8.97
CA GLY A 94 -22.12 1.03 9.89
C GLY A 94 -21.45 1.16 11.26
N GLY A 95 -20.68 2.22 11.51
CA GLY A 95 -20.02 2.51 12.79
C GLY A 95 -18.58 2.03 12.89
N ALA A 96 -17.98 1.51 11.82
CA ALA A 96 -16.56 1.14 11.81
C ALA A 96 -15.67 2.39 11.75
N ASP A 97 -14.50 2.33 12.38
CA ASP A 97 -13.43 3.31 12.18
C ASP A 97 -12.62 2.92 10.94
N VAL A 98 -12.58 3.82 9.95
CA VAL A 98 -12.02 3.52 8.62
C VAL A 98 -11.11 4.66 8.17
N VAL A 99 -9.89 4.29 7.79
CA VAL A 99 -8.93 5.12 7.05
C VAL A 99 -8.84 4.57 5.62
N PHE A 100 -9.09 5.39 4.62
CA PHE A 100 -8.90 5.02 3.23
C PHE A 100 -7.45 5.27 2.81
N VAL A 101 -6.76 4.23 2.32
CA VAL A 101 -5.40 4.33 1.80
C VAL A 101 -5.47 4.40 0.28
N ALA A 102 -5.17 5.56 -0.30
CA ALA A 102 -5.27 5.89 -1.72
C ALA A 102 -4.16 5.25 -2.58
N GLY A 103 -3.90 3.96 -2.36
CA GLY A 103 -2.86 3.20 -3.03
C GLY A 103 -1.56 3.08 -2.24
N VAL A 104 -0.68 2.23 -2.77
CA VAL A 104 0.61 1.86 -2.21
C VAL A 104 1.62 1.88 -3.35
N GLU A 105 2.70 2.66 -3.20
CA GLU A 105 3.83 2.69 -4.14
C GLU A 105 3.43 2.85 -5.63
N LEU A 106 2.39 3.65 -5.90
CA LEU A 106 1.75 3.69 -7.21
C LEU A 106 2.73 4.09 -8.33
N SER A 107 3.73 4.90 -8.02
CA SER A 107 4.70 5.39 -9.01
C SER A 107 5.48 4.28 -9.71
N VAL A 108 5.72 3.15 -9.04
CA VAL A 108 6.46 2.00 -9.58
C VAL A 108 5.56 0.81 -9.90
N MET A 109 4.42 0.70 -9.22
CA MET A 109 3.50 -0.43 -9.37
C MET A 109 2.50 -0.30 -10.52
N ASN A 110 2.36 0.91 -11.07
CA ASN A 110 1.36 1.20 -12.11
C ASN A 110 1.94 1.97 -13.30
N ARG A 111 1.17 2.01 -14.38
CA ARG A 111 1.52 2.68 -15.63
C ARG A 111 1.21 4.17 -15.54
N GLY A 112 1.98 4.99 -16.26
CA GLY A 112 1.72 6.43 -16.41
C GLY A 112 2.68 7.35 -15.64
N PHE A 113 3.37 6.84 -14.62
CA PHE A 113 4.36 7.62 -13.86
C PHE A 113 5.77 7.46 -14.44
N ILE A 114 6.18 6.22 -14.68
CA ILE A 114 7.49 5.85 -15.24
C ILE A 114 7.27 4.96 -16.46
N GLU A 115 8.01 5.18 -17.53
CA GLU A 115 8.00 4.30 -18.70
C GLU A 115 8.60 2.92 -18.36
N GLY A 116 7.83 1.87 -18.63
CA GLY A 116 8.24 0.48 -18.42
C GLY A 116 7.03 -0.44 -18.33
N ASP A 117 7.17 -1.63 -18.90
CA ASP A 117 6.09 -2.63 -18.95
C ASP A 117 5.89 -3.36 -17.62
N ASP A 118 6.92 -3.36 -16.76
CA ASP A 118 6.90 -3.95 -15.43
C ASP A 118 7.70 -3.10 -14.41
N VAL A 119 7.62 -3.49 -13.14
CA VAL A 119 8.32 -2.83 -12.02
C VAL A 119 9.84 -2.80 -12.23
N THR A 120 10.44 -3.87 -12.74
CA THR A 120 11.89 -3.97 -12.97
C THR A 120 12.35 -2.98 -14.02
N ALA A 121 11.63 -2.88 -15.14
CA ALA A 121 11.89 -1.93 -16.20
C ALA A 121 11.75 -0.47 -15.71
N ARG A 122 10.71 -0.19 -14.90
CA ARG A 122 10.49 1.14 -14.30
C ARG A 122 11.63 1.52 -13.36
N LEU A 123 12.01 0.64 -12.42
CA LEU A 123 13.12 0.89 -11.50
C LEU A 123 14.46 1.01 -12.23
N GLY A 124 14.72 0.13 -13.19
CA GLY A 124 15.91 0.17 -14.03
C GLY A 124 16.02 1.51 -14.74
N ARG A 125 14.92 2.01 -15.32
CA ARG A 125 14.87 3.34 -15.93
C ARG A 125 15.03 4.46 -14.91
N LEU A 126 14.44 4.36 -13.72
CA LEU A 126 14.53 5.42 -12.71
C LEU A 126 15.97 5.63 -12.23
N PHE A 127 16.76 4.56 -12.15
CA PHE A 127 18.10 4.55 -11.57
C PHE A 127 19.26 4.42 -12.58
N ALA A 128 18.98 4.36 -13.90
CA ALA A 128 20.00 4.06 -14.92
C ALA A 128 21.16 5.08 -15.04
N VAL A 129 20.89 6.39 -14.90
CA VAL A 129 21.87 7.48 -15.18
C VAL A 129 21.98 8.39 -13.94
N PRO A 130 23.03 8.27 -13.12
CA PRO A 130 23.11 9.00 -11.85
C PRO A 130 22.89 10.51 -11.94
N GLU A 131 23.37 11.15 -13.01
CA GLU A 131 23.28 12.59 -13.26
C GLU A 131 21.85 13.05 -13.50
N GLU A 132 21.05 12.25 -14.21
CA GLU A 132 19.65 12.52 -14.54
C GLU A 132 18.67 11.97 -13.48
N ARG A 133 19.17 11.26 -12.47
CA ARG A 133 18.32 10.59 -11.47
C ARG A 133 17.46 11.59 -10.71
N GLN A 134 18.05 12.70 -10.26
CA GLN A 134 17.32 13.68 -9.45
C GLN A 134 16.16 14.32 -10.24
N GLU A 135 16.39 14.64 -11.52
CA GLU A 135 15.37 15.20 -12.40
C GLU A 135 14.23 14.20 -12.64
N ARG A 136 14.55 12.93 -12.90
CA ARG A 136 13.54 11.88 -13.06
C ARG A 136 12.72 11.65 -11.79
N LEU A 137 13.38 11.62 -10.62
CA LEU A 137 12.67 11.52 -9.34
C LEU A 137 11.70 12.69 -9.15
N ALA A 138 12.16 13.92 -9.40
CA ALA A 138 11.32 15.11 -9.30
C ALA A 138 10.11 15.07 -10.26
N GLU A 139 10.32 14.61 -11.50
CA GLU A 139 9.23 14.46 -12.47
C GLU A 139 8.23 13.38 -12.06
N VAL A 140 8.69 12.26 -11.52
CA VAL A 140 7.82 11.20 -10.97
C VAL A 140 6.98 11.74 -9.82
N SER A 141 7.61 12.42 -8.86
CA SER A 141 6.90 13.06 -7.75
C SER A 141 5.86 14.06 -8.22
N ARG A 142 6.18 14.88 -9.22
CA ARG A 142 5.24 15.87 -9.79
C ARG A 142 4.02 15.19 -10.42
N ARG A 143 4.23 14.13 -11.20
CA ARG A 143 3.14 13.35 -11.82
C ARG A 143 2.30 12.62 -10.80
N LEU A 144 2.94 11.99 -9.81
CA LEU A 144 2.25 11.30 -8.73
C LEU A 144 1.37 12.26 -7.93
N ASN A 145 1.90 13.42 -7.52
CA ASN A 145 1.11 14.39 -6.75
C ASN A 145 -0.06 14.98 -7.53
N ALA A 146 0.10 15.22 -8.84
CA ALA A 146 -1.02 15.63 -9.68
C ALA A 146 -2.12 14.54 -9.71
N PHE A 147 -1.74 13.28 -9.87
CA PHE A 147 -2.68 12.16 -9.82
C PHE A 147 -3.33 11.99 -8.44
N LEU A 148 -2.58 12.14 -7.35
CA LEU A 148 -3.10 12.01 -6.00
C LEU A 148 -4.13 13.11 -5.67
N ALA A 149 -3.98 14.32 -6.22
CA ALA A 149 -4.99 15.36 -6.08
C ALA A 149 -6.32 14.96 -6.74
N ASP A 150 -6.27 14.38 -7.94
CA ASP A 150 -7.46 13.85 -8.63
C ASP A 150 -8.06 12.67 -7.86
N ALA A 151 -7.22 11.74 -7.40
CA ALA A 151 -7.64 10.59 -6.61
C ALA A 151 -8.34 11.00 -5.30
N VAL A 152 -7.77 11.93 -4.55
CA VAL A 152 -8.38 12.45 -3.31
C VAL A 152 -9.72 13.12 -3.61
N THR A 153 -9.84 13.86 -4.71
CA THR A 153 -11.13 14.43 -5.13
C THR A 153 -12.18 13.34 -5.34
N VAL A 154 -11.86 12.31 -6.13
CA VAL A 154 -12.76 11.17 -6.40
C VAL A 154 -13.16 10.41 -5.13
N ILE A 155 -12.20 10.20 -4.22
CA ILE A 155 -12.44 9.53 -2.93
C ILE A 155 -13.36 10.38 -2.06
N ARG A 156 -13.10 11.68 -1.93
CA ARG A 156 -13.85 12.60 -1.05
C ARG A 156 -15.30 12.84 -1.51
N GLU A 157 -15.60 12.66 -2.79
CA GLU A 157 -16.98 12.65 -3.29
C GLU A 157 -17.83 11.51 -2.68
N ARG A 158 -17.19 10.43 -2.23
CA ARG A 158 -17.86 9.17 -1.82
C ARG A 158 -17.60 8.79 -0.38
N PHE A 159 -16.46 9.20 0.18
CA PHE A 159 -16.00 8.81 1.50
C PHE A 159 -15.69 10.01 2.38
N GLN A 160 -16.25 10.02 3.59
CA GLN A 160 -16.15 11.15 4.53
C GLN A 160 -15.22 10.88 5.72
N GLY A 161 -14.52 9.74 5.75
CA GLY A 161 -13.55 9.39 6.80
C GLY A 161 -12.13 9.91 6.50
N ALA A 162 -11.12 9.42 7.23
CA ALA A 162 -9.74 9.86 7.05
C ALA A 162 -9.09 9.22 5.81
N VAL A 163 -8.24 9.97 5.11
CA VAL A 163 -7.59 9.52 3.87
C VAL A 163 -6.07 9.66 4.00
N THR A 164 -5.33 8.67 3.50
CA THR A 164 -3.87 8.68 3.41
C THR A 164 -3.38 7.99 2.13
N TYR A 165 -2.07 7.86 1.96
CA TYR A 165 -1.40 7.22 0.83
C TYR A 165 -0.10 6.56 1.28
N ALA A 166 0.10 5.27 1.01
CA ALA A 166 1.28 4.53 1.47
C ALA A 166 2.47 4.74 0.53
N SER A 167 3.42 5.58 0.96
CA SER A 167 4.50 6.07 0.12
C SER A 167 5.83 5.33 0.28
N ILE A 168 6.64 5.35 -0.77
CA ILE A 168 8.09 5.05 -0.70
C ILE A 168 8.93 6.33 -0.72
N GLN A 169 10.20 6.20 -0.30
CA GLN A 169 11.04 7.33 0.13
C GLN A 169 11.24 8.42 -0.94
N PHE A 170 11.21 8.06 -2.22
CA PHE A 170 11.49 8.99 -3.31
C PHE A 170 10.23 9.62 -3.94
N GLU A 171 9.03 9.27 -3.48
CA GLU A 171 7.79 9.78 -4.09
C GLU A 171 7.50 11.24 -3.74
N ALA A 172 8.06 11.77 -2.64
CA ALA A 172 7.90 13.16 -2.20
C ALA A 172 6.44 13.64 -2.26
N VAL A 173 5.57 12.91 -1.56
CA VAL A 173 4.13 13.13 -1.53
C VAL A 173 3.78 14.47 -0.89
N ASP A 174 2.82 15.17 -1.49
CA ASP A 174 2.16 16.33 -0.92
C ASP A 174 1.18 15.86 0.17
N TRP A 175 1.67 15.90 1.41
CA TRP A 175 0.89 15.48 2.55
C TRP A 175 -0.23 16.44 2.92
N GLU A 176 -0.33 17.64 2.33
CA GLU A 176 -1.43 18.58 2.64
C GLU A 176 -2.80 17.97 2.32
N LEU A 177 -2.87 17.11 1.29
CA LEU A 177 -4.09 16.41 0.83
C LEU A 177 -4.61 15.33 1.79
N PHE A 178 -3.78 14.88 2.74
CA PHE A 178 -4.03 13.66 3.54
C PHE A 178 -4.08 13.93 5.04
N ASP A 179 -4.73 13.03 5.79
CA ASP A 179 -4.86 13.14 7.24
C ASP A 179 -3.64 12.56 7.98
N PHE A 180 -2.95 11.60 7.36
CA PHE A 180 -1.77 10.92 7.89
C PHE A 180 -0.62 10.95 6.90
N VAL A 181 0.61 11.03 7.43
CA VAL A 181 1.84 10.73 6.70
C VAL A 181 2.12 9.25 6.83
N THR A 182 2.19 8.52 5.73
CA THR A 182 2.36 7.06 5.78
C THR A 182 3.46 6.57 4.85
N VAL A 183 4.27 5.65 5.36
CA VAL A 183 5.49 5.20 4.67
C VAL A 183 5.64 3.69 4.72
N GLU A 184 6.06 3.13 3.59
CA GLU A 184 6.64 1.80 3.47
C GLU A 184 8.13 1.91 3.86
N LEU A 185 8.45 1.51 5.09
CA LEU A 185 9.76 1.72 5.70
C LEU A 185 10.39 0.41 6.16
N ILE A 186 11.18 -0.17 5.25
CA ILE A 186 11.84 -1.45 5.47
C ILE A 186 13.29 -1.24 5.95
N ARG A 187 13.65 -1.88 7.06
CA ARG A 187 15.04 -1.96 7.53
C ARG A 187 15.79 -3.01 6.71
N SER A 188 16.97 -2.67 6.20
CA SER A 188 17.91 -3.61 5.57
C SER A 188 19.33 -3.42 6.14
N ALA A 189 20.28 -4.25 5.74
CA ALA A 189 21.68 -4.09 6.11
C ALA A 189 22.27 -2.76 5.61
N ALA A 190 21.86 -2.31 4.42
CA ALA A 190 22.38 -1.10 3.79
C ALA A 190 22.00 0.21 4.52
N VAL A 191 20.96 0.19 5.35
CA VAL A 191 20.46 1.36 6.08
C VAL A 191 20.41 1.14 7.60
N ALA A 192 20.98 0.04 8.09
CA ALA A 192 20.82 -0.39 9.48
C ALA A 192 21.39 0.62 10.49
N ASP A 193 22.49 1.25 10.14
CA ASP A 193 23.21 2.26 10.94
C ASP A 193 22.42 3.58 11.06
N ILE A 194 21.68 3.95 10.01
CA ILE A 194 20.90 5.19 9.98
C ILE A 194 19.42 5.01 10.35
N PHE A 195 18.87 3.79 10.27
CA PHE A 195 17.41 3.53 10.34
C PHE A 195 16.72 4.22 11.52
N ARG A 196 17.26 4.07 12.74
CA ARG A 196 16.67 4.67 13.95
C ARG A 196 16.67 6.20 13.90
N SER A 197 17.74 6.80 13.38
CA SER A 197 17.83 8.25 13.22
C SER A 197 16.87 8.74 12.13
N SER A 198 16.74 8.01 11.02
CA SER A 198 15.80 8.31 9.94
C SER A 198 14.35 8.25 10.40
N VAL A 199 13.96 7.26 11.20
CA VAL A 199 12.62 7.19 11.81
C VAL A 199 12.36 8.40 12.69
N ARG A 200 13.34 8.80 13.52
CA ARG A 200 13.19 9.99 14.37
C ARG A 200 13.01 11.24 13.53
N THR A 201 13.86 11.44 12.53
CA THR A 201 13.80 12.57 11.61
C THR A 201 12.43 12.63 10.94
N LEU A 202 11.97 11.51 10.36
CA LEU A 202 10.66 11.39 9.75
C LEU A 202 9.56 11.87 10.71
N VAL A 203 9.52 11.35 11.94
CA VAL A 203 8.47 11.73 12.90
C VAL A 203 8.57 13.20 13.32
N THR A 204 9.77 13.72 13.55
CA THR A 204 9.95 15.10 14.04
C THR A 204 9.74 16.19 12.99
N GLN A 205 9.82 15.83 11.70
CA GLN A 205 9.65 16.79 10.59
C GLN A 205 8.19 16.96 10.17
N GLN A 206 7.28 16.08 10.61
CA GLN A 206 5.89 16.12 10.22
C GLN A 206 5.03 16.82 11.27
N SER A 207 4.09 17.64 10.80
CA SER A 207 3.04 18.24 11.64
C SER A 207 1.82 17.33 11.80
N LYS A 208 1.71 16.30 10.96
CA LYS A 208 0.62 15.31 10.95
C LYS A 208 1.07 14.00 11.61
N PRO A 209 0.15 13.18 12.15
CA PRO A 209 0.49 11.86 12.66
C PRO A 209 1.14 10.99 11.58
N VAL A 210 2.17 10.23 11.99
CA VAL A 210 2.93 9.34 11.11
C VAL A 210 2.58 7.89 11.43
N ALA A 211 2.29 7.08 10.41
CA ALA A 211 2.19 5.62 10.55
C ALA A 211 3.12 4.91 9.56
N ILE A 212 3.74 3.82 10.00
CA ILE A 212 4.53 2.94 9.13
C ILE A 212 3.59 1.83 8.64
N THR A 213 3.18 1.90 7.39
CA THR A 213 2.23 0.96 6.75
C THR A 213 2.93 -0.25 6.15
N GLY A 214 4.22 -0.10 5.82
CA GLY A 214 5.05 -1.17 5.30
C GLY A 214 6.24 -1.44 6.17
N PHE A 215 6.24 -2.56 6.87
CA PHE A 215 7.41 -3.04 7.58
C PHE A 215 7.34 -4.56 7.72
N GLY A 216 8.51 -5.20 7.78
CA GLY A 216 8.58 -6.64 7.96
C GLY A 216 9.75 -7.26 7.21
N SER A 217 9.80 -8.58 7.26
CA SER A 217 10.76 -9.39 6.54
C SER A 217 10.26 -10.83 6.45
N ALA A 218 10.69 -11.57 5.43
CA ALA A 218 10.38 -12.99 5.31
C ALA A 218 10.96 -13.83 6.46
N THR A 219 10.44 -15.03 6.65
CA THR A 219 10.74 -15.90 7.80
C THR A 219 11.92 -16.86 7.55
N TRP A 220 12.97 -16.39 6.86
CA TRP A 220 14.18 -17.16 6.60
C TRP A 220 15.45 -16.44 7.08
N ARG A 221 16.51 -17.21 7.33
CA ARG A 221 17.76 -16.68 7.93
C ARG A 221 18.45 -15.70 6.99
N GLY A 222 18.55 -14.45 7.41
CA GLY A 222 19.18 -13.37 6.62
C GLY A 222 18.18 -12.49 5.88
N ALA A 223 16.89 -12.84 5.90
CA ALA A 223 15.84 -12.05 5.27
C ALA A 223 15.85 -10.59 5.73
N GLY A 224 16.09 -10.34 7.03
CA GLY A 224 16.10 -8.98 7.60
C GLY A 224 17.22 -8.08 7.06
N ASP A 225 18.30 -8.65 6.54
CA ASP A 225 19.39 -7.87 5.93
C ASP A 225 19.09 -7.51 4.48
N MET A 226 18.24 -8.29 3.80
CA MET A 226 17.82 -8.12 2.41
C MET A 226 16.31 -7.86 2.29
N ALA A 227 15.67 -7.33 3.33
CA ALA A 227 14.22 -7.33 3.48
C ALA A 227 13.43 -6.77 2.27
N PRO A 228 13.85 -5.67 1.60
CA PRO A 228 13.15 -5.18 0.41
C PRO A 228 13.12 -6.18 -0.75
N ARG A 229 14.03 -7.16 -0.75
CA ARG A 229 14.19 -8.20 -1.78
C ARG A 229 13.99 -9.60 -1.20
N SER A 230 13.46 -9.75 0.01
CA SER A 230 13.44 -11.05 0.70
C SER A 230 12.51 -12.08 0.05
N MET A 231 11.66 -11.64 -0.88
CA MET A 231 10.77 -12.51 -1.66
C MET A 231 11.43 -13.10 -2.91
N GLU A 232 12.58 -12.58 -3.35
CA GLU A 232 13.33 -13.08 -4.51
C GLU A 232 13.97 -14.47 -4.27
N ILE A 233 13.82 -15.02 -3.07
CA ILE A 233 14.24 -16.39 -2.77
C ILE A 233 13.30 -17.44 -3.40
N ILE A 234 12.09 -17.03 -3.80
CA ILE A 234 11.10 -17.87 -4.47
C ILE A 234 11.11 -17.53 -5.95
N GLU A 235 11.25 -18.56 -6.80
CA GLU A 235 11.02 -18.44 -8.23
C GLU A 235 9.51 -18.47 -8.47
N ASN A 236 8.97 -17.40 -9.06
CA ASN A 236 7.56 -17.31 -9.43
C ASN A 236 7.45 -17.25 -10.95
N ASP A 237 6.31 -17.68 -11.49
CA ASP A 237 5.96 -17.51 -12.89
C ASP A 237 5.98 -16.00 -13.25
N PRO A 238 6.73 -15.59 -14.28
CA PRO A 238 6.95 -14.17 -14.60
C PRO A 238 5.70 -13.46 -15.13
N THR A 239 4.66 -14.20 -15.52
CA THR A 239 3.43 -13.64 -16.08
C THR A 239 2.34 -13.51 -15.02
N THR A 240 2.17 -14.53 -14.20
CA THR A 240 1.07 -14.64 -13.23
C THR A 240 1.50 -14.27 -11.81
N GLY A 241 2.80 -14.34 -11.50
CA GLY A 241 3.34 -14.16 -10.16
C GLY A 241 3.03 -15.32 -9.21
N ALA A 242 2.57 -16.47 -9.72
CA ALA A 242 2.35 -17.68 -8.92
C ALA A 242 3.69 -18.39 -8.60
N PRO A 243 3.85 -18.97 -7.40
CA PRO A 243 5.05 -19.71 -7.00
C PRO A 243 5.20 -21.08 -7.70
#